data_AF-A0A848UF57-F1
#
_entry.id   AF-A0A848UF57-F1
#
_cell.length_a   1.000
_cell.length_b   1.000
_cell.length_c   1.000
_cell.angle_alpha   90.00
_cell.angle_beta   90.00
_cell.angle_gamma   90.00
#
_symmetry.space_group_name_H-M   'P 1'
#
loop_
_entity.id
_entity.type
_entity.pdbx_description
1 polymer ?
#
loop_
_entity_poly.entity_id
_entity_poly.type
_entity_poly.pdbx_seq_one_letter_code
_entity_poly.pdbx_strand_id
1 'polypeptide(L)'
;MNQRKDGFTLLETLVAVGMLGLVATALAAAITTFVRNEGSVTTRVTNSRDLQNLANFLPGDVASSRLMKSDTTGVSADAVTPSESPCGTGGDIILHLEWTEFWTTAYSARVTYRAFPDATNPTEVSRHLCQNGSAESSIVMARAFDTVSVELQRQSGDLTGTVNIRFDYPDGEYKRITGTSRHFLP
;
A
#
# COMPACT_ATOMS: atom_id res chain seq x y z
N MET A 1 -73.00 -14.44 20.91
CA MET A 1 -71.62 -14.57 20.41
C MET A 1 -70.66 -14.25 21.55
N ASN A 2 -70.26 -15.24 22.34
CA ASN A 2 -69.25 -15.08 23.39
C ASN A 2 -67.96 -15.74 22.91
N GLN A 3 -67.05 -14.95 22.33
CA GLN A 3 -65.68 -15.39 22.12
C GLN A 3 -65.01 -15.46 23.50
N ARG A 4 -64.76 -16.68 24.00
CA ARG A 4 -63.82 -16.86 25.10
C ARG A 4 -62.45 -16.40 24.58
N LYS A 5 -61.95 -15.32 25.15
CA LYS A 5 -60.54 -14.95 25.02
C LYS A 5 -59.76 -15.95 25.86
N ASP A 6 -59.18 -16.97 25.23
CA ASP A 6 -58.23 -17.85 25.89
C ASP A 6 -57.05 -16.98 26.36
N GLY A 7 -56.94 -16.83 27.69
CA GLY A 7 -55.86 -16.10 28.32
C GLY A 7 -54.57 -16.88 28.17
N PHE A 8 -53.52 -16.20 27.76
CA PHE A 8 -52.17 -16.76 27.62
C PHE A 8 -51.76 -17.44 28.94
N THR A 9 -51.40 -18.72 28.88
CA THR A 9 -50.98 -19.44 30.08
C THR A 9 -49.62 -18.93 30.53
N LEU A 10 -49.39 -18.82 31.85
CA LEU A 10 -48.12 -18.33 32.40
C LEU A 10 -46.90 -19.14 31.90
N LEU A 11 -47.11 -20.45 31.69
CA LEU A 11 -46.11 -21.35 31.12
C LEU A 11 -45.75 -20.97 29.67
N GLU A 12 -46.74 -20.61 28.86
CA GLU A 12 -46.54 -20.23 27.46
C GLU A 12 -45.71 -18.94 27.34
N THR A 13 -45.95 -17.95 28.21
CA THR A 13 -45.12 -16.73 28.25
C THR A 13 -43.68 -17.04 28.62
N LEU A 14 -43.47 -17.95 29.58
CA LEU A 14 -42.14 -18.32 30.05
C LEU A 14 -41.33 -19.03 28.94
N VAL A 15 -41.98 -19.92 28.19
CA VAL A 15 -41.35 -20.59 27.04
C VAL A 15 -41.02 -19.59 25.93
N ALA A 16 -41.94 -18.68 25.62
CA ALA A 16 -41.72 -17.65 24.59
C ALA A 16 -40.54 -16.73 24.93
N VAL A 17 -40.45 -16.25 26.18
CA VAL A 17 -39.33 -15.41 26.64
C VAL A 17 -38.01 -16.20 26.64
N GLY A 18 -38.03 -17.48 27.03
CA GLY A 18 -36.87 -18.36 26.97
C GLY A 18 -36.36 -18.56 25.53
N MET A 19 -37.27 -18.80 24.58
CA MET A 19 -36.92 -18.91 23.16
C MET A 19 -36.37 -17.60 22.60
N LEU A 20 -36.98 -16.46 22.92
CA LEU A 20 -36.47 -15.15 22.50
C LEU A 20 -35.08 -14.86 23.08
N GLY A 21 -34.81 -15.22 24.33
CA GLY A 21 -33.49 -15.09 24.93
C GLY A 21 -32.42 -15.93 24.21
N LEU A 22 -32.77 -17.16 23.83
CA LEU A 22 -31.87 -18.03 23.08
C LEU A 22 -31.59 -17.46 21.68
N VAL A 23 -32.62 -17.00 20.96
CA VAL A 23 -32.45 -16.37 19.65
C VAL A 23 -31.61 -15.09 19.73
N ALA A 24 -31.84 -14.25 20.74
CA ALA A 24 -31.10 -13.01 20.94
C ALA A 24 -29.61 -13.25 21.18
N THR A 25 -29.25 -14.26 21.98
CA THR A 25 -27.84 -14.59 22.24
C THR A 25 -27.12 -15.12 21.01
N ALA A 26 -27.78 -15.95 20.20
CA ALA A 26 -27.23 -16.43 18.93
C ALA A 26 -26.99 -15.29 17.93
N LEU A 27 -27.93 -14.34 17.83
CA LEU A 27 -27.78 -13.16 16.96
C LEU A 27 -26.65 -12.25 17.43
N ALA A 28 -26.54 -11.99 18.73
CA ALA A 28 -25.46 -11.18 19.28
C ALA A 28 -24.08 -11.79 19.02
N ALA A 29 -23.95 -13.12 19.14
CA ALA A 29 -22.73 -13.83 18.80
C ALA A 29 -22.38 -13.69 17.32
N ALA A 30 -23.36 -13.88 16.41
CA ALA A 30 -23.14 -13.75 14.97
C ALA A 30 -22.70 -12.33 14.58
N ILE A 31 -23.35 -11.29 15.11
CA ILE A 31 -22.98 -9.88 14.87
C ILE A 31 -21.56 -9.61 15.38
N THR A 32 -21.21 -10.11 16.57
CA THR A 32 -19.87 -9.93 17.14
C THR A 32 -18.80 -10.55 16.26
N THR A 33 -19.04 -11.75 15.73
CA THR A 33 -18.13 -12.42 14.80
C THR A 33 -18.00 -11.66 13.49
N PHE A 34 -19.11 -11.14 12.95
CA PHE A 34 -19.10 -10.33 11.74
C PHE A 34 -18.24 -9.08 11.89
N VAL A 35 -18.45 -8.29 12.95
CA VAL A 35 -17.69 -7.06 13.24
C VAL A 35 -16.20 -7.36 13.43
N ARG A 36 -15.85 -8.47 14.09
CA ARG A 36 -14.44 -8.88 14.24
C ARG A 36 -13.78 -9.26 12.91
N ASN A 37 -14.55 -9.84 11.99
CA ASN A 37 -14.03 -10.30 10.69
C ASN A 37 -13.89 -9.16 9.67
N GLU A 38 -14.74 -8.13 9.73
CA GLU A 38 -14.68 -6.98 8.81
C GLU A 38 -13.28 -6.31 8.80
N GLY A 39 -12.67 -6.13 9.98
CA GLY A 39 -11.32 -5.55 10.09
C GLY A 39 -10.24 -6.39 9.40
N SER A 40 -10.31 -7.73 9.52
CA SER A 40 -9.35 -8.62 8.86
C SER A 40 -9.52 -8.65 7.34
N VAL A 41 -10.77 -8.68 6.87
CA VAL A 41 -11.07 -8.73 5.43
C VAL A 41 -10.67 -7.43 4.74
N THR A 42 -11.03 -6.28 5.32
CA THR A 42 -10.68 -4.96 4.77
C THR A 42 -9.16 -4.75 4.68
N THR A 43 -8.42 -5.18 5.70
CA THR A 43 -6.95 -5.15 5.70
C THR A 43 -6.37 -6.01 4.59
N ARG A 44 -6.85 -7.25 4.42
CA ARG A 44 -6.39 -8.17 3.36
C ARG A 44 -6.66 -7.62 1.96
N VAL A 45 -7.84 -7.03 1.74
CA VAL A 45 -8.21 -6.42 0.45
C VAL A 45 -7.31 -5.22 0.13
N THR A 46 -7.09 -4.33 1.11
CA THR A 46 -6.21 -3.16 0.95
C THR A 46 -4.78 -3.60 0.64
N ASN A 47 -4.25 -4.55 1.42
CA ASN A 47 -2.93 -5.13 1.21
C ASN A 47 -2.74 -5.78 -0.16
N SER A 48 -3.80 -6.39 -0.70
CA SER A 48 -3.78 -7.00 -2.03
C SER A 48 -3.78 -5.94 -3.13
N ARG A 49 -4.57 -4.87 -2.97
CA ARG A 49 -4.59 -3.75 -3.93
C ARG A 49 -3.25 -3.01 -3.94
N ASP A 50 -2.67 -2.76 -2.78
CA ASP A 50 -1.39 -2.09 -2.63
C ASP A 50 -0.26 -2.90 -3.32
N LEU A 51 -0.24 -4.22 -3.12
CA LEU A 51 0.65 -5.12 -3.85
C LEU A 51 0.44 -5.08 -5.36
N GLN A 52 -0.80 -5.03 -5.83
CA GLN A 52 -1.10 -4.92 -7.26
C GLN A 52 -0.60 -3.59 -7.83
N ASN A 53 -0.78 -2.47 -7.11
CA ASN A 53 -0.27 -1.18 -7.55
C ASN A 53 1.25 -1.20 -7.68
N LEU A 54 1.97 -1.70 -6.67
CA LEU A 54 3.41 -1.87 -6.73
C LEU A 54 3.84 -2.76 -7.90
N ALA A 55 3.21 -3.92 -8.07
CA ALA A 55 3.50 -4.86 -9.15
C ALA A 55 3.23 -4.28 -10.54
N ASN A 56 2.25 -3.40 -10.67
CA ASN A 56 1.87 -2.78 -11.94
C ASN A 56 2.83 -1.66 -12.35
N PHE A 57 3.24 -0.80 -11.41
CA PHE A 57 4.01 0.41 -11.74
C PHE A 57 5.52 0.21 -11.61
N LEU A 58 5.99 -0.43 -10.53
CA LEU A 58 7.43 -0.45 -10.21
C LEU A 58 8.29 -1.12 -11.29
N PRO A 59 7.95 -2.31 -11.84
CA PRO A 59 8.79 -2.92 -12.86
C PRO A 59 8.92 -2.06 -14.12
N GLY A 60 7.83 -1.38 -14.52
CA GLY A 60 7.82 -0.49 -15.68
C GLY A 60 8.67 0.77 -15.46
N ASP A 61 8.51 1.42 -14.30
CA ASP A 61 9.30 2.61 -13.96
C ASP A 61 10.79 2.27 -13.86
N VAL A 62 11.13 1.16 -13.22
CA VAL A 62 12.51 0.69 -13.10
C VAL A 62 13.07 0.36 -14.48
N ALA A 63 12.34 -0.41 -15.31
CA ALA A 63 12.81 -0.80 -16.64
C ALA A 63 13.07 0.40 -17.57
N SER A 64 12.27 1.46 -17.45
CA SER A 64 12.43 2.69 -18.24
C SER A 64 13.51 3.61 -17.69
N SER A 65 13.76 3.55 -16.38
CA SER A 65 14.72 4.43 -15.72
C SER A 65 16.16 4.21 -16.21
N ARG A 66 16.83 5.34 -16.46
CA ARG A 66 18.26 5.40 -16.76
C ARG A 66 19.08 5.79 -15.54
N LEU A 67 18.51 6.65 -14.70
CA LEU A 67 19.09 7.07 -13.43
C LEU A 67 18.18 6.56 -12.30
N MET A 68 18.78 5.93 -11.30
CA MET A 68 18.09 5.51 -10.08
C MET A 68 18.89 5.94 -8.85
N LYS A 69 18.21 6.50 -7.86
CA LYS A 69 18.78 6.96 -6.60
C LYS A 69 17.87 6.56 -5.44
N SER A 70 18.44 6.30 -4.26
CA SER A 70 17.68 5.93 -3.05
C SER A 70 18.29 6.59 -1.80
N ASP A 71 17.43 6.96 -0.84
CA ASP A 71 17.82 7.63 0.41
C ASP A 71 17.59 6.75 1.67
N THR A 72 17.00 5.56 1.54
CA THR A 72 16.75 4.65 2.68
C THR A 72 18.01 3.90 3.09
N THR A 73 18.91 4.58 3.80
CA THR A 73 20.03 4.05 4.60
C THR A 73 21.03 3.09 3.93
N GLY A 74 22.25 3.60 3.69
CA GLY A 74 23.48 2.85 3.97
C GLY A 74 24.45 2.58 2.81
N VAL A 75 24.01 2.48 1.55
CA VAL A 75 24.92 2.21 0.41
C VAL A 75 24.41 2.86 -0.88
N SER A 76 24.69 4.13 -1.10
CA SER A 76 25.02 4.61 -2.44
C SER A 76 25.74 5.96 -2.34
N ALA A 77 26.69 6.21 -3.23
CA ALA A 77 27.29 7.53 -3.43
C ALA A 77 26.29 8.52 -4.06
N ASP A 78 25.03 8.10 -4.26
CA ASP A 78 24.01 8.73 -5.10
C ASP A 78 22.73 9.00 -4.30
N ALA A 79 22.87 9.40 -3.03
CA ALA A 79 21.74 9.81 -2.20
C ALA A 79 20.90 10.88 -2.91
N VAL A 80 19.57 10.76 -2.82
CA VAL A 80 18.66 11.73 -3.44
C VAL A 80 18.75 13.04 -2.66
N THR A 81 19.28 14.10 -3.27
CA THR A 81 19.16 15.42 -2.63
C THR A 81 17.73 15.95 -2.84
N PRO A 82 17.10 16.61 -1.85
CA PRO A 82 15.75 17.15 -1.99
C PRO A 82 15.57 18.12 -3.16
N SER A 83 16.65 18.77 -3.59
CA SER A 83 16.70 19.65 -4.76
C SER A 83 16.66 18.93 -6.11
N GLU A 84 16.99 17.64 -6.16
CA GLU A 84 17.05 16.85 -7.40
C GLU A 84 15.70 16.25 -7.80
N SER A 85 14.72 16.26 -6.90
CA SER A 85 13.44 15.60 -7.12
C SER A 85 12.25 16.57 -7.05
N PRO A 86 11.89 17.23 -8.17
CA PRO A 86 10.77 18.17 -8.21
C PRO A 86 9.38 17.49 -8.13
N CYS A 87 9.32 16.16 -8.03
CA CYS A 87 8.06 15.43 -8.11
C CYS A 87 7.39 15.23 -6.76
N GLY A 88 6.28 15.93 -6.57
CA GLY A 88 5.52 15.90 -5.33
C GLY A 88 6.16 16.74 -4.21
N THR A 89 5.40 16.92 -3.14
CA THR A 89 5.81 17.64 -1.93
C THR A 89 5.56 16.77 -0.71
N GLY A 90 6.37 16.96 0.34
CA GLY A 90 6.29 16.17 1.58
C GLY A 90 6.84 14.74 1.44
N GLY A 91 6.94 14.06 2.57
CA GLY A 91 7.49 12.71 2.68
C GLY A 91 8.98 12.60 2.33
N ASP A 92 9.57 11.48 2.74
CA ASP A 92 10.96 11.13 2.48
C ASP A 92 11.05 10.37 1.15
N ILE A 93 12.01 10.74 0.29
CA ILE A 93 12.14 10.11 -1.02
C ILE A 93 12.91 8.79 -0.87
N ILE A 94 12.22 7.67 -0.97
CA ILE A 94 12.84 6.36 -0.81
C ILE A 94 13.45 5.82 -2.11
N LEU A 95 12.90 6.24 -3.25
CA LEU A 95 13.39 5.89 -4.59
C LEU A 95 13.08 7.01 -5.57
N HIS A 96 14.09 7.44 -6.31
CA HIS A 96 14.00 8.39 -7.41
C HIS A 96 14.44 7.72 -8.70
N LEU A 97 13.62 7.84 -9.73
CA LEU A 97 13.82 7.26 -11.06
C LEU A 97 13.68 8.37 -12.10
N GLU A 98 14.62 8.45 -13.04
CA GLU A 98 14.54 9.40 -14.16
C GLU A 98 14.83 8.70 -15.49
N TRP A 99 14.07 9.09 -16.52
CA TRP A 99 14.30 8.69 -17.89
C TRP A 99 13.94 9.80 -18.88
N THR A 100 14.39 9.63 -20.12
CA THR A 100 14.06 10.54 -21.22
C THR A 100 13.38 9.74 -22.31
N GLU A 101 12.19 10.17 -22.70
CA GLU A 101 11.44 9.59 -23.82
C GLU A 101 11.56 10.46 -25.07
N PHE A 102 11.54 9.81 -26.23
CA PHE A 102 11.65 10.44 -27.54
C PHE A 102 10.48 9.95 -28.41
N TRP A 103 9.42 10.75 -28.50
CA TRP A 103 8.30 10.48 -29.41
C TRP A 103 8.38 11.40 -30.63
N THR A 104 8.28 12.71 -30.39
CA THR A 104 8.43 13.79 -31.40
C THR A 104 9.37 14.88 -30.88
N THR A 105 9.25 15.21 -29.60
CA THR A 105 10.17 16.05 -28.83
C THR A 105 10.66 15.26 -27.63
N ALA A 106 11.93 15.44 -27.25
CA ALA A 106 12.47 14.83 -26.04
C ALA A 106 11.79 15.42 -24.79
N TYR A 107 11.34 14.57 -23.86
CA TYR A 107 10.92 15.00 -22.53
C TYR A 107 11.56 14.18 -21.43
N SER A 108 11.82 14.82 -20.29
CA SER A 108 12.29 14.16 -19.08
C SER A 108 11.09 13.74 -18.24
N ALA A 109 11.01 12.44 -17.95
CA ALA A 109 10.05 11.86 -17.05
C ALA A 109 10.76 11.46 -15.75
N ARG A 110 10.14 11.83 -14.62
CA ARG A 110 10.68 11.58 -13.28
C ARG A 110 9.62 10.93 -12.42
N VAL A 111 9.99 9.87 -11.74
CA VAL A 111 9.15 9.18 -10.77
C VAL A 111 9.84 9.16 -9.43
N THR A 112 9.11 9.54 -8.38
CA THR A 112 9.56 9.39 -7.01
C THR A 112 8.58 8.60 -6.19
N TYR A 113 9.11 7.60 -5.50
CA TYR A 113 8.42 6.93 -4.42
C TYR A 113 8.76 7.65 -3.13
N ARG A 114 7.74 8.11 -2.42
CA ARG A 114 7.85 8.90 -1.21
C ARG A 114 7.18 8.18 -0.07
N ALA A 115 7.89 8.02 1.03
CA ALA A 115 7.35 7.53 2.29
C ALA A 115 6.83 8.72 3.12
N PHE A 116 5.59 8.64 3.57
CA PHE A 116 4.96 9.59 4.46
C PHE A 116 4.86 8.92 5.82
N PRO A 117 5.88 9.08 6.68
CA PRO A 117 5.75 8.67 8.07
C PRO A 117 4.69 9.57 8.73
N ASP A 118 3.61 8.96 9.21
CA ASP A 118 2.58 9.65 9.97
C ASP A 118 2.52 9.02 11.36
N ALA A 119 2.55 9.85 12.40
CA ALA A 119 2.45 9.40 13.79
C ALA A 119 1.02 8.99 14.17
N THR A 120 0.03 9.38 13.36
CA THR A 120 -1.42 9.26 13.63
C THR A 120 -2.11 8.35 12.62
N ASN A 121 -1.64 8.35 11.37
CA ASN A 121 -2.16 7.51 10.29
C ASN A 121 -1.18 6.37 9.95
N PRO A 122 -1.66 5.27 9.34
CA PRO A 122 -0.75 4.28 8.79
C PRO A 122 0.22 4.95 7.81
N THR A 123 1.50 4.64 7.97
CA THR A 123 2.55 5.04 7.03
C THR A 123 2.13 4.72 5.59
N GLU A 124 2.51 5.60 4.67
CA GLU A 124 2.14 5.46 3.27
C GLU A 124 3.37 5.58 2.38
N VAL A 125 3.44 4.78 1.32
CA VAL A 125 4.28 5.08 0.16
C VAL A 125 3.40 5.47 -1.00
N SER A 126 3.67 6.64 -1.58
CA SER A 126 3.04 7.10 -2.81
C SER A 126 4.07 7.22 -3.94
N ARG A 127 3.62 6.97 -5.16
CA ARG A 127 4.36 7.24 -6.40
C ARG A 127 3.92 8.58 -6.94
N HIS A 128 4.86 9.48 -7.20
CA HIS A 128 4.63 10.76 -7.87
C HIS A 128 5.36 10.77 -9.21
N LEU A 129 4.64 11.05 -10.29
CA LEU A 129 5.17 11.19 -11.65
C LEU A 129 5.11 12.66 -12.08
N CYS A 130 6.18 13.10 -12.73
CA CYS A 130 6.19 14.37 -13.46
C CYS A 130 6.80 14.21 -14.84
N GLN A 131 6.39 15.13 -15.70
CA GLN A 131 7.00 15.32 -17.01
C GLN A 131 7.47 16.77 -17.13
N ASN A 132 8.71 16.96 -17.58
CA ASN A 132 9.33 18.28 -17.74
C ASN A 132 9.19 19.18 -16.50
N GLY A 133 9.31 18.58 -15.31
CA GLY A 133 9.17 19.28 -14.03
C GLY A 133 7.74 19.59 -13.59
N SER A 134 6.73 19.26 -14.40
CA SER A 134 5.31 19.46 -14.04
C SER A 134 4.71 18.17 -13.50
N ALA A 135 4.11 18.24 -12.30
CA ALA A 135 3.44 17.11 -11.68
C ALA A 135 2.28 16.61 -12.56
N GLU A 136 2.26 15.30 -12.84
CA GLU A 136 1.28 14.68 -13.72
C GLU A 136 0.32 13.80 -12.93
N SER A 137 0.85 12.90 -12.09
CA SER A 137 0.01 11.99 -11.30
C SER A 137 0.65 11.61 -9.96
N SER A 138 -0.21 11.29 -8.99
CA SER A 138 0.17 10.68 -7.72
C SER A 138 -0.75 9.52 -7.40
N ILE A 139 -0.19 8.39 -6.96
CA ILE A 139 -0.93 7.18 -6.63
C ILE A 139 -0.33 6.56 -5.37
N VAL A 140 -1.19 6.18 -4.43
CA VAL A 140 -0.79 5.42 -3.24
C VAL A 140 -0.42 3.99 -3.62
N MET A 141 0.80 3.59 -3.27
CA MET A 141 1.38 2.29 -3.61
C MET A 141 1.28 1.30 -2.47
N ALA A 142 1.57 1.72 -1.24
CA ALA A 142 1.52 0.86 -0.07
C ALA A 142 1.14 1.64 1.17
N ARG A 143 0.50 0.96 2.13
CA ARG A 143 0.13 1.52 3.43
C ARG A 143 0.44 0.57 4.57
N ALA A 144 0.39 1.11 5.79
CA ALA A 144 0.36 0.38 7.05
C ALA A 144 1.57 -0.55 7.27
N PHE A 145 2.76 -0.07 6.92
CA PHE A 145 4.03 -0.75 7.18
C PHE A 145 4.79 -0.06 8.34
N ASP A 146 5.66 -0.75 9.04
CA ASP A 146 6.51 -0.11 10.06
C ASP A 146 7.70 0.58 9.42
N THR A 147 8.37 -0.12 8.50
CA THR A 147 9.55 0.40 7.82
C THR A 147 9.54 0.03 6.35
N VAL A 148 10.20 0.86 5.56
CA VAL A 148 10.47 0.62 4.14
C VAL A 148 11.97 0.74 3.90
N SER A 149 12.52 -0.21 3.15
CA SER A 149 13.92 -0.20 2.73
C SER A 149 14.02 -0.45 1.24
N VAL A 150 14.93 0.27 0.59
CA VAL A 150 15.21 0.14 -0.84
C VAL A 150 16.67 -0.24 -1.00
N GLU A 151 16.91 -1.35 -1.68
CA GLU A 151 18.24 -1.82 -2.02
C GLU A 151 18.44 -1.71 -3.54
N LEU A 152 19.45 -0.94 -3.94
CA LEU A 152 19.90 -0.82 -5.31
C LEU A 152 21.09 -1.74 -5.54
N GLN A 153 20.94 -2.71 -6.42
CA GLN A 153 22.01 -3.64 -6.81
C GLN A 153 22.41 -3.39 -8.26
N ARG A 154 23.68 -3.00 -8.46
CA ARG A 154 24.28 -2.88 -9.78
C ARG A 154 24.99 -4.17 -10.15
N GLN A 155 24.74 -4.68 -11.35
CA GLN A 155 25.52 -5.81 -11.85
C GLN A 155 26.86 -5.29 -12.39
N SER A 156 27.97 -5.78 -11.84
CA SER A 156 29.31 -5.37 -12.26
C SER A 156 29.56 -5.72 -13.72
N GLY A 157 29.98 -4.74 -14.52
CA GLY A 157 30.29 -4.92 -15.95
C GLY A 157 29.06 -4.92 -16.88
N ASP A 158 27.86 -4.65 -16.36
CA ASP A 158 26.63 -4.53 -17.16
C ASP A 158 25.90 -3.21 -16.85
N LEU A 159 25.08 -2.74 -17.79
CA LEU A 159 24.13 -1.63 -17.60
C LEU A 159 22.85 -2.12 -16.90
N THR A 160 22.90 -3.29 -16.26
CA THR A 160 21.76 -3.86 -15.56
C THR A 160 21.76 -3.44 -14.10
N GLY A 161 20.65 -2.86 -13.66
CA GLY A 161 20.40 -2.47 -12.27
C GLY A 161 19.13 -3.13 -11.76
N THR A 162 19.16 -3.62 -10.52
CA THR A 162 18.00 -4.20 -9.84
C THR A 162 17.64 -3.34 -8.63
N VAL A 163 16.35 -3.06 -8.48
CA VAL A 163 15.78 -2.37 -7.33
C VAL A 163 14.97 -3.37 -6.54
N ASN A 164 15.28 -3.53 -5.25
CA ASN A 164 14.47 -4.29 -4.32
C ASN A 164 13.84 -3.34 -3.32
N ILE A 165 12.51 -3.29 -3.27
CA ILE A 165 11.78 -2.56 -2.23
C ILE A 165 11.21 -3.57 -1.25
N ARG A 166 11.50 -3.39 0.03
CA ARG A 166 11.00 -4.20 1.14
C ARG A 166 10.15 -3.32 2.06
N PHE A 167 8.97 -3.84 2.39
CA PHE A 167 8.05 -3.29 3.39
C PHE A 167 7.97 -4.29 4.53
N ASP A 168 8.26 -3.85 5.75
CA ASP A 168 8.11 -4.64 6.98
C ASP A 168 6.81 -4.21 7.68
N TYR A 169 5.96 -5.17 8.08
CA TYR A 169 4.64 -4.93 8.64
C TYR A 169 4.60 -5.20 10.16
N PRO A 170 3.61 -4.62 10.88
CA PRO A 170 3.49 -4.78 12.35
C PRO A 170 3.30 -6.21 12.84
N ASP A 171 2.84 -7.11 11.97
CA ASP A 171 2.67 -8.54 12.26
C ASP A 171 3.97 -9.34 12.12
N GLY A 172 5.08 -8.68 11.75
CA GLY A 172 6.37 -9.29 11.47
C GLY A 172 6.47 -9.91 10.08
N GLU A 173 5.41 -9.84 9.26
CA GLU A 173 5.51 -10.19 7.84
C GLU A 173 6.28 -9.10 7.08
N TYR A 174 6.93 -9.49 5.98
CA TYR A 174 7.50 -8.53 5.05
C TYR A 174 7.06 -8.85 3.63
N LYS A 175 6.96 -7.80 2.82
CA LYS A 175 6.70 -7.92 1.39
C LYS A 175 7.86 -7.31 0.63
N ARG A 176 8.31 -8.02 -0.39
CA ARG A 176 9.40 -7.57 -1.26
C ARG A 176 8.93 -7.57 -2.70
N ILE A 177 9.23 -6.49 -3.40
CA ILE A 177 9.06 -6.37 -4.83
C ILE A 177 10.39 -6.02 -5.48
N THR A 178 10.64 -6.61 -6.65
CA THR A 178 11.88 -6.43 -7.39
C THR A 178 11.57 -5.90 -8.78
N GLY A 179 12.29 -4.87 -9.20
CA GLY A 179 12.31 -4.38 -10.58
C GLY A 179 13.73 -4.45 -11.14
N THR A 180 13.86 -4.67 -12.45
CA THR A 180 15.16 -4.72 -13.12
C THR A 180 15.17 -3.82 -14.35
N SER A 181 16.20 -2.99 -14.48
CA SER A 181 16.49 -2.18 -15.67
C SER A 181 17.69 -2.73 -16.40
N ARG A 182 17.69 -2.62 -17.73
CA ARG A 182 18.83 -2.91 -18.60
C ARG A 182 19.60 -1.67 -19.04
N HIS A 183 19.21 -0.49 -18.53
CA HIS A 183 19.73 0.80 -18.97
C HIS A 183 20.23 1.66 -17.81
N PHE A 184 20.72 1.03 -16.75
CA PHE A 184 21.29 1.68 -15.58
C PHE A 184 22.59 2.42 -15.94
N LEU A 185 22.47 3.74 -16.09
CA LEU A 185 23.61 4.63 -16.25
C LEU A 185 24.24 4.94 -14.88
N PRO A 186 25.57 5.08 -14.81
CA PRO A 186 26.27 5.54 -13.61
C PRO A 186 25.87 6.95 -13.21
#